data_AF-A0A418BLM3-F1
#
_entry.id   AF-A0A418BLM3-F1
#
_cell.length_a   1.000
_cell.length_b   1.000
_cell.length_c   1.000
_cell.angle_alpha   90.00
_cell.angle_beta   90.00
_cell.angle_gamma   90.00
#
_symmetry.space_group_name_H-M   'P 1'
#
loop_
_entity.id
_entity.type
_entity.pdbx_description
1 polymer ?
#
loop_
_entity_poly.entity_id
_entity_poly.type
_entity_poly.pdbx_seq_one_letter_code
_entity_poly.pdbx_strand_id
1 'polypeptide(L)'
;MVRYAASPDALVAPTSADAALPKVVLIGTEEHPGLDLVTQVVKRVSGLSSVDPVAVQILAHAVQELAPTPDLSASAHVYVPVGDKVLSVTVAQLPTHVSRYNTPARPHAVSELVKAHGSSGAVVVALSLPEHVLTFEAAAFAVAKGIPAYSHKSNAPFRGVVTDGMATSFPSDNVHVVFRESLTDTQVSYLNHTADGIHLTQRLVDAPPNELNTDTFVAEARGVAARTGAAITVIRGDELRVQGFGGLYGVGKAAAHPPALVVLSYYPPSTSDTTGSVALVGKGIVYDTGGLDLKLSGAMQGMKDDMGGAAGLLGGFQAAVLSRSITTRPLHVVLCLAENSIGPLATRPDDIHTFYSGKTVEVNDTDAEGRLVLGDGVAYAVKHLNPSLLVDMATLTGAQGITTGQRIAAVYANT
;
A
#
# COMPACT_ATOMS: atom_id res chain seq x y z
N MET A 1 12.67 -5.33 2.86
CA MET A 1 11.69 -4.34 2.38
C MET A 1 12.34 -3.35 1.41
N VAL A 2 11.62 -2.31 0.98
CA VAL A 2 12.12 -1.23 0.11
C VAL A 2 12.65 -0.09 0.99
N ARG A 3 13.87 0.39 0.73
CA ARG A 3 14.48 1.53 1.43
C ARG A 3 14.99 2.57 0.45
N TYR A 4 14.71 3.83 0.73
CA TYR A 4 15.20 4.98 -0.03
C TYR A 4 16.48 5.50 0.59
N ALA A 5 17.45 5.82 -0.26
CA ALA A 5 18.70 6.46 0.14
C ALA A 5 18.72 7.92 -0.34
N ALA A 6 19.42 8.78 0.40
CA ALA A 6 19.50 10.21 0.10
C ALA A 6 20.14 10.49 -1.26
N SER A 7 21.11 9.68 -1.66
CA SER A 7 21.83 9.78 -2.94
C SER A 7 22.46 8.43 -3.29
N PRO A 8 23.01 8.27 -4.52
CA PRO A 8 23.82 7.11 -4.87
C PRO A 8 24.96 6.84 -3.88
N ASP A 9 25.63 7.88 -3.37
CA ASP A 9 26.76 7.73 -2.43
C ASP A 9 26.34 7.12 -1.08
N ALA A 10 25.08 7.29 -0.67
CA ALA A 10 24.53 6.71 0.54
C ALA A 10 24.24 5.20 0.43
N LEU A 11 24.35 4.60 -0.77
CA LEU A 11 24.27 3.15 -0.92
C LEU A 11 25.45 2.47 -0.22
N VAL A 12 25.18 1.32 0.40
CA VAL A 12 26.21 0.53 1.10
C VAL A 12 27.07 -0.18 0.04
N ALA A 13 28.38 0.10 0.07
CA ALA A 13 29.35 -0.61 -0.77
C ALA A 13 29.55 -2.06 -0.25
N PRO A 14 29.97 -3.00 -1.11
CA PRO A 14 30.28 -4.37 -0.67
C PRO A 14 31.33 -4.35 0.44
N THR A 15 31.05 -5.05 1.54
CA THR A 15 31.94 -5.10 2.72
C THR A 15 33.09 -6.10 2.56
N SER A 16 33.07 -6.93 1.50
CA SER A 16 34.14 -7.87 1.16
C SER A 16 34.23 -8.09 -0.35
N ALA A 17 35.42 -8.49 -0.81
CA ALA A 17 35.68 -8.82 -2.21
C ALA A 17 34.85 -10.01 -2.71
N ASP A 18 34.33 -10.87 -1.84
CA ASP A 18 33.52 -12.05 -2.21
C ASP A 18 32.00 -11.81 -2.16
N ALA A 19 31.57 -10.64 -1.69
CA ALA A 19 30.14 -10.33 -1.62
C ALA A 19 29.50 -10.34 -3.01
N ALA A 20 28.31 -10.95 -3.10
CA ALA A 20 27.50 -10.92 -4.30
C ALA A 20 27.07 -9.48 -4.60
N LEU A 21 27.25 -9.04 -5.85
CA LEU A 21 26.82 -7.71 -6.28
C LEU A 21 25.29 -7.65 -6.38
N PRO A 22 24.67 -6.51 -6.04
CA PRO A 22 23.24 -6.33 -6.23
C PRO A 22 22.90 -6.26 -7.72
N LYS A 23 21.67 -6.62 -8.10
CA LYS A 23 21.15 -6.28 -9.43
C LYS A 23 20.87 -4.79 -9.47
N VAL A 24 21.09 -4.14 -10.61
CA VAL A 24 20.73 -2.73 -10.81
C VAL A 24 19.59 -2.64 -11.81
N VAL A 25 18.55 -1.87 -11.48
CA VAL A 25 17.42 -1.59 -12.36
C VAL A 25 17.34 -0.07 -12.54
N LEU A 26 17.78 0.41 -13.70
CA LEU A 26 17.63 1.80 -14.11
C LEU A 26 16.26 1.98 -14.78
N ILE A 27 15.47 2.92 -14.30
CA ILE A 27 14.19 3.31 -14.91
C ILE A 27 14.25 4.80 -15.20
N GLY A 28 14.10 5.15 -16.47
CA GLY A 28 14.07 6.54 -16.92
C GLY A 28 12.98 6.81 -17.95
N THR A 29 13.02 8.01 -18.54
CA THR A 29 12.21 8.36 -19.71
C THR A 29 13.12 8.54 -20.92
N GLU A 30 12.54 8.77 -22.11
CA GLU A 30 13.31 9.07 -23.31
C GLU A 30 14.16 10.34 -23.13
N GLU A 31 13.60 11.37 -22.49
CA GLU A 31 14.27 12.66 -22.24
C GLU A 31 15.25 12.59 -21.05
N HIS A 32 15.01 11.66 -20.12
CA HIS A 32 15.82 11.46 -18.92
C HIS A 32 16.30 10.00 -18.81
N PRO A 33 17.16 9.55 -19.74
CA PRO A 33 17.56 8.13 -19.83
C PRO A 33 18.38 7.64 -18.63
N GLY A 34 19.00 8.55 -17.86
CA GLY A 34 19.65 8.22 -16.59
C GLY A 34 20.99 7.47 -16.72
N LEU A 35 21.69 7.57 -17.85
CA LEU A 35 22.99 6.93 -18.09
C LEU A 35 24.05 7.35 -17.05
N ASP A 36 24.05 8.63 -16.66
CA ASP A 36 24.92 9.17 -15.61
C ASP A 36 24.57 8.61 -14.24
N LEU A 37 23.28 8.51 -13.90
CA LEU A 37 22.80 7.94 -12.65
C LEU A 37 23.20 6.46 -12.53
N VAL A 38 22.94 5.64 -13.55
CA VAL A 38 23.32 4.21 -13.50
C VAL A 38 24.83 4.05 -13.41
N THR A 39 25.62 4.90 -14.08
CA THR A 39 27.09 4.87 -13.97
C THR A 39 27.56 5.17 -12.55
N GLN A 40 26.95 6.16 -11.87
CA GLN A 40 27.23 6.45 -10.46
C GLN A 40 26.86 5.27 -9.55
N VAL A 41 25.71 4.64 -9.78
CA VAL A 41 25.27 3.46 -9.03
C VAL A 41 26.23 2.29 -9.23
N VAL A 42 26.60 1.98 -10.47
CA VAL A 42 27.56 0.92 -10.82
C VAL A 42 28.90 1.16 -10.14
N LYS A 43 29.43 2.40 -10.19
CA LYS A 43 30.65 2.78 -9.47
C LYS A 43 30.52 2.49 -7.97
N ARG A 44 29.41 2.91 -7.37
CA ARG A 44 29.21 2.79 -5.93
C ARG A 44 29.08 1.33 -5.48
N VAL A 45 28.23 0.55 -6.13
CA VAL A 45 27.96 -0.85 -5.74
C VAL A 45 29.11 -1.80 -6.08
N SER A 46 30.00 -1.42 -7.00
CA SER A 46 31.23 -2.19 -7.28
C SER A 46 32.38 -1.84 -6.32
N GLY A 47 32.30 -0.71 -5.62
CA GLY A 47 33.40 -0.22 -4.77
C GLY A 47 34.61 0.29 -5.56
N LEU A 48 34.50 0.45 -6.88
CA LEU A 48 35.59 0.89 -7.75
C LEU A 48 35.69 2.42 -7.79
N SER A 49 36.89 2.93 -8.04
CA SER A 49 37.13 4.38 -8.21
C SER A 49 36.56 4.94 -9.51
N SER A 50 36.41 4.09 -10.53
CA SER A 50 35.90 4.41 -11.86
C SER A 50 35.17 3.21 -12.47
N VAL A 51 34.27 3.48 -13.41
CA VAL A 51 33.56 2.44 -14.19
C VAL A 51 34.36 2.16 -15.47
N ASP A 52 34.40 0.90 -15.89
CA ASP A 52 35.02 0.49 -17.16
C ASP A 52 34.37 1.24 -18.35
N PRO A 53 35.14 1.86 -19.27
CA PRO A 53 34.59 2.49 -20.46
C PRO A 53 33.71 1.58 -21.32
N VAL A 54 34.03 0.28 -21.39
CA VAL A 54 33.22 -0.73 -22.10
C VAL A 54 31.87 -0.92 -21.40
N ALA A 55 31.85 -0.95 -20.07
CA ALA A 55 30.59 -1.00 -19.32
C ALA A 55 29.71 0.21 -19.62
N VAL A 56 30.28 1.42 -19.68
CA VAL A 56 29.54 2.65 -20.03
C VAL A 56 29.00 2.58 -21.46
N GLN A 57 29.78 2.08 -22.43
CA GLN A 57 29.34 1.90 -23.81
C GLN A 57 28.19 0.89 -23.94
N ILE A 58 28.28 -0.25 -23.25
CA ILE A 58 27.22 -1.26 -23.22
C ILE A 58 25.92 -0.64 -22.68
N LEU A 59 25.98 0.09 -21.57
CA LEU A 59 24.82 0.75 -20.98
C LEU A 59 24.24 1.82 -21.91
N ALA A 60 25.09 2.63 -22.53
CA ALA A 60 24.67 3.66 -23.48
C ALA A 60 23.93 3.06 -24.68
N HIS A 61 24.48 1.99 -25.26
CA HIS A 61 23.86 1.30 -26.37
C HIS A 61 22.54 0.62 -25.95
N ALA A 62 22.52 -0.07 -24.80
CA ALA A 62 21.32 -0.71 -24.28
C ALA A 62 20.17 0.28 -24.04
N VAL A 63 20.48 1.51 -23.62
CA VAL A 63 19.50 2.60 -23.46
C VAL A 63 19.02 3.15 -24.81
N GLN A 64 19.93 3.30 -25.79
CA GLN A 64 19.61 3.83 -27.11
C GLN A 64 18.71 2.89 -27.94
N GLU A 65 18.83 1.58 -27.74
CA GLU A 65 18.04 0.57 -28.45
C GLU A 65 16.65 0.35 -27.83
N LEU A 66 16.32 1.04 -26.72
CA LEU A 66 14.98 0.97 -26.14
C LEU A 66 13.97 1.70 -27.04
N ALA A 67 12.86 1.03 -27.31
CA ALA A 67 11.76 1.57 -28.11
C ALA A 67 10.44 1.46 -27.34
N PRO A 68 10.20 2.28 -26.30
CA PRO A 68 8.92 2.32 -25.61
C PRO A 68 7.82 2.82 -26.57
N THR A 69 6.58 2.45 -26.29
CA THR A 69 5.42 2.94 -27.03
C THR A 69 4.67 3.99 -26.19
N PRO A 70 3.62 4.64 -26.72
CA PRO A 70 2.79 5.54 -25.93
C PRO A 70 2.26 4.90 -24.64
N ASP A 71 2.01 3.59 -24.64
CA ASP A 71 1.34 2.88 -23.55
C ASP A 71 2.22 1.82 -22.86
N LEU A 72 3.33 1.40 -23.47
CA LEU A 72 4.17 0.31 -22.97
C LEU A 72 5.61 0.75 -22.74
N SER A 73 6.17 0.25 -21.64
CA SER A 73 7.60 0.39 -21.34
C SER A 73 8.44 -0.53 -22.21
N ALA A 74 9.71 -0.17 -22.40
CA ALA A 74 10.73 -1.05 -22.95
C ALA A 74 11.80 -1.30 -21.88
N SER A 75 12.41 -2.49 -21.89
CA SER A 75 13.55 -2.79 -21.02
C SER A 75 14.53 -3.76 -21.69
N ALA A 76 15.82 -3.59 -21.42
CA ALA A 76 16.89 -4.46 -21.86
C ALA A 76 17.73 -4.90 -20.65
N HIS A 77 18.16 -6.17 -20.65
CA HIS A 77 19.01 -6.72 -19.61
C HIS A 77 20.41 -6.96 -20.17
N VAL A 78 21.43 -6.45 -19.46
CA VAL A 78 22.83 -6.55 -19.85
C VAL A 78 23.71 -6.93 -18.66
N TYR A 79 24.86 -7.53 -18.97
CA TYR A 79 25.92 -7.75 -18.02
C TYR A 79 27.06 -6.79 -18.34
N VAL A 80 27.55 -6.07 -17.33
CA VAL A 80 28.63 -5.11 -17.51
C VAL A 80 29.85 -5.52 -16.67
N PRO A 81 31.08 -5.37 -17.19
CA PRO A 81 32.29 -5.67 -16.43
C PRO A 81 32.49 -4.65 -15.30
N VAL A 82 32.84 -5.15 -14.12
CA VAL A 82 33.19 -4.35 -12.92
C VAL A 82 34.36 -5.04 -12.19
N GLY A 83 35.59 -4.65 -12.54
CA GLY A 83 36.79 -5.30 -12.04
C GLY A 83 36.90 -6.73 -12.58
N ASP A 84 36.99 -7.70 -11.69
CA ASP A 84 37.02 -9.14 -12.00
C ASP A 84 35.62 -9.78 -12.00
N LYS A 85 34.56 -8.99 -11.76
CA LYS A 85 33.17 -9.44 -11.70
C LYS A 85 32.33 -8.91 -12.86
N VAL A 86 31.14 -9.46 -12.98
CA VAL A 86 30.07 -8.94 -13.85
C VAL A 86 28.90 -8.46 -12.99
N LEU A 87 28.33 -7.33 -13.37
CA LEU A 87 27.15 -6.75 -12.74
C LEU A 87 25.95 -6.91 -13.67
N SER A 88 24.85 -7.43 -13.10
CA SER A 88 23.56 -7.56 -13.78
C SER A 88 22.84 -6.21 -13.76
N VAL A 89 22.60 -5.62 -14.93
CA VAL A 89 21.91 -4.33 -15.08
C VAL A 89 20.72 -4.47 -16.02
N THR A 90 19.54 -4.08 -15.55
CA THR A 90 18.38 -3.85 -16.41
C THR A 90 18.23 -2.34 -16.62
N VAL A 91 18.17 -1.90 -17.88
CA VAL A 91 17.81 -0.52 -18.24
C VAL A 91 16.39 -0.52 -18.80
N ALA A 92 15.57 0.45 -18.39
CA ALA A 92 14.19 0.54 -18.81
C ALA A 92 13.77 1.98 -19.07
N GLN A 93 12.87 2.15 -20.04
CA GLN A 93 12.23 3.41 -20.38
C GLN A 93 10.71 3.29 -20.21
N LEU A 94 10.15 4.29 -19.54
CA LEU A 94 8.71 4.42 -19.31
C LEU A 94 7.95 4.76 -20.60
N PRO A 95 6.62 4.54 -20.65
CA PRO A 95 5.81 4.92 -21.80
C PRO A 95 5.91 6.41 -22.11
N THR A 96 5.85 6.78 -23.39
CA THR A 96 6.11 8.16 -23.83
C THR A 96 4.94 9.10 -23.59
N HIS A 97 3.70 8.59 -23.58
CA HIS A 97 2.51 9.42 -23.42
C HIS A 97 1.99 9.44 -21.98
N VAL A 98 1.58 10.63 -21.52
CA VAL A 98 0.94 10.82 -20.21
C VAL A 98 -0.33 11.64 -20.42
N SER A 99 -1.49 11.09 -20.08
CA SER A 99 -2.74 11.84 -20.13
C SER A 99 -2.84 12.85 -18.99
N ARG A 100 -3.66 13.88 -19.15
CA ARG A 100 -3.94 14.89 -18.10
C ARG A 100 -4.50 14.33 -16.78
N TYR A 101 -5.00 13.10 -16.80
CA TYR A 101 -5.55 12.41 -15.61
C TYR A 101 -4.53 11.48 -14.96
N ASN A 102 -3.30 11.41 -15.49
CA ASN A 102 -2.24 10.56 -14.99
C ASN A 102 -1.06 11.43 -14.52
N THR A 103 -0.25 10.87 -13.64
CA THR A 103 0.97 11.56 -13.16
C THR A 103 2.11 11.39 -14.17
N PRO A 104 2.97 12.41 -14.37
CA PRO A 104 4.18 12.31 -15.19
C PRO A 104 5.15 11.19 -14.75
N ALA A 105 5.05 10.73 -13.50
CA ALA A 105 5.86 9.61 -12.99
C ALA A 105 5.50 8.24 -13.60
N ARG A 106 4.32 8.10 -14.24
CA ARG A 106 3.82 6.82 -14.79
C ARG A 106 4.00 5.63 -13.81
N PRO A 107 3.48 5.74 -12.57
CA PRO A 107 3.74 4.79 -11.48
C PRO A 107 3.28 3.37 -11.80
N HIS A 108 2.24 3.22 -12.62
CA HIS A 108 1.79 1.91 -13.10
C HIS A 108 2.94 1.17 -13.83
N ALA A 109 3.64 1.82 -14.76
CA ALA A 109 4.76 1.25 -15.49
C ALA A 109 5.98 1.00 -14.59
N VAL A 110 6.30 1.93 -13.68
CA VAL A 110 7.36 1.73 -12.68
C VAL A 110 7.08 0.48 -11.85
N SER A 111 5.85 0.29 -11.35
CA SER A 111 5.50 -0.88 -10.54
C SER A 111 5.60 -2.20 -11.30
N GLU A 112 5.21 -2.23 -12.59
CA GLU A 112 5.36 -3.43 -13.42
C GLU A 112 6.83 -3.78 -13.71
N LEU A 113 7.66 -2.77 -14.02
CA LEU A 113 9.10 -2.96 -14.22
C LEU A 113 9.79 -3.46 -12.95
N VAL A 114 9.45 -2.87 -11.79
CA VAL A 114 10.00 -3.30 -10.50
C VAL A 114 9.53 -4.71 -10.15
N LYS A 115 8.28 -5.06 -10.41
CA LYS A 115 7.78 -6.42 -10.19
C LYS A 115 8.51 -7.45 -11.06
N ALA A 116 8.75 -7.10 -12.33
CA ALA A 116 9.46 -7.95 -13.29
C ALA A 116 10.93 -8.16 -12.94
N HIS A 117 11.63 -7.12 -12.45
CA HIS A 117 13.09 -7.11 -12.34
C HIS A 117 13.63 -7.00 -10.90
N GLY A 118 12.80 -6.64 -9.92
CA GLY A 118 13.21 -6.22 -8.58
C GLY A 118 12.97 -7.23 -7.44
N SER A 119 12.46 -8.43 -7.72
CA SER A 119 11.96 -9.36 -6.69
C SER A 119 12.95 -10.45 -6.22
N SER A 120 14.17 -10.50 -6.80
CA SER A 120 15.14 -11.58 -6.60
C SER A 120 16.53 -11.07 -6.20
N GLY A 121 16.97 -11.42 -4.99
CA GLY A 121 18.26 -11.02 -4.43
C GLY A 121 18.29 -9.58 -3.93
N ALA A 122 19.48 -9.05 -3.71
CA ALA A 122 19.69 -7.62 -3.45
C ALA A 122 19.54 -6.83 -4.76
N VAL A 123 18.81 -5.72 -4.73
CA VAL A 123 18.48 -4.89 -5.89
C VAL A 123 18.67 -3.43 -5.56
N VAL A 124 19.24 -2.66 -6.49
CA VAL A 124 19.21 -1.20 -6.49
C VAL A 124 18.33 -0.72 -7.64
N VAL A 125 17.26 0.01 -7.33
CA VAL A 125 16.41 0.69 -8.30
C VAL A 125 16.88 2.14 -8.41
N ALA A 126 17.27 2.55 -9.61
CA ALA A 126 17.71 3.90 -9.92
C ALA A 126 16.65 4.60 -10.77
N LEU A 127 16.10 5.71 -10.27
CA LEU A 127 15.02 6.46 -10.92
C LEU A 127 15.55 7.78 -11.50
N SER A 128 15.42 7.96 -12.81
CA SER A 128 15.78 9.19 -13.53
C SER A 128 14.54 9.72 -14.24
N LEU A 129 13.73 10.52 -13.54
CA LEU A 129 12.46 11.04 -14.05
C LEU A 129 12.51 12.57 -14.21
N PRO A 130 11.77 13.14 -15.17
CA PRO A 130 11.61 14.58 -15.29
C PRO A 130 10.96 15.18 -14.03
N GLU A 131 11.17 16.49 -13.84
CA GLU A 131 10.44 17.30 -12.86
C GLU A 131 10.39 16.65 -11.47
N HIS A 132 11.55 16.32 -10.91
CA HIS A 132 11.71 15.53 -9.68
C HIS A 132 10.69 15.87 -8.60
N VAL A 133 10.49 17.15 -8.32
CA VAL A 133 9.55 17.67 -7.30
C VAL A 133 8.13 17.13 -7.47
N LEU A 134 7.69 16.86 -8.71
CA LEU A 134 6.35 16.34 -9.03
C LEU A 134 6.30 14.82 -9.17
N THR A 135 7.45 14.15 -9.35
CA THR A 135 7.49 12.73 -9.74
C THR A 135 8.02 11.81 -8.66
N PHE A 136 8.83 12.31 -7.72
CA PHE A 136 9.57 11.46 -6.78
C PHE A 136 8.66 10.62 -5.87
N GLU A 137 7.57 11.19 -5.35
CA GLU A 137 6.64 10.47 -4.46
C GLU A 137 5.92 9.34 -5.20
N ALA A 138 5.29 9.64 -6.33
CA ALA A 138 4.55 8.66 -7.10
C ALA A 138 5.45 7.51 -7.60
N ALA A 139 6.68 7.84 -8.02
CA ALA A 139 7.65 6.85 -8.45
C ALA A 139 8.15 5.99 -7.27
N ALA A 140 8.44 6.60 -6.12
CA ALA A 140 8.77 5.87 -4.90
C ALA A 140 7.67 4.87 -4.54
N PHE A 141 6.42 5.36 -4.43
CA PHE A 141 5.29 4.52 -4.04
C PHE A 141 5.07 3.36 -5.03
N ALA A 142 5.33 3.59 -6.31
CA ALA A 142 5.30 2.55 -7.33
C ALA A 142 6.39 1.48 -7.15
N VAL A 143 7.61 1.87 -6.74
CA VAL A 143 8.67 0.91 -6.41
C VAL A 143 8.26 0.07 -5.20
N ALA A 144 7.76 0.70 -4.13
CA ALA A 144 7.25 -0.03 -2.97
C ALA A 144 6.15 -1.02 -3.38
N LYS A 145 5.16 -0.57 -4.15
CA LYS A 145 4.06 -1.40 -4.67
C LYS A 145 4.55 -2.55 -5.57
N GLY A 146 5.62 -2.35 -6.33
CA GLY A 146 6.16 -3.37 -7.24
C GLY A 146 6.77 -4.58 -6.52
N ILE A 147 7.05 -4.49 -5.22
CA ILE A 147 7.66 -5.57 -4.43
C ILE A 147 6.58 -6.27 -3.59
N PRO A 148 6.19 -7.52 -3.91
CA PRO A 148 5.13 -8.23 -3.19
C PRO A 148 5.48 -8.45 -1.71
N ALA A 149 4.53 -8.09 -0.83
CA ALA A 149 4.65 -8.22 0.61
C ALA A 149 4.15 -9.57 1.18
N TYR A 150 3.31 -10.29 0.42
CA TYR A 150 2.74 -11.58 0.82
C TYR A 150 3.16 -12.71 -0.15
N SER A 151 3.53 -13.87 0.41
CA SER A 151 3.75 -15.10 -0.36
C SER A 151 3.72 -16.32 0.57
N HIS A 152 2.88 -17.29 0.25
CA HIS A 152 2.80 -18.59 0.91
C HIS A 152 3.17 -19.74 -0.06
N LYS A 153 4.08 -19.48 -1.01
CA LYS A 153 4.58 -20.50 -1.95
C LYS A 153 5.56 -21.45 -1.25
N SER A 154 5.45 -22.75 -1.47
CA SER A 154 6.31 -23.77 -0.85
C SER A 154 7.75 -23.80 -1.38
N ASN A 155 8.01 -23.23 -2.56
CA ASN A 155 9.32 -23.20 -3.20
C ASN A 155 10.09 -21.88 -2.97
N ALA A 156 9.59 -21.01 -2.09
CA ALA A 156 10.22 -19.75 -1.74
C ALA A 156 10.02 -19.48 -0.23
N PRO A 157 10.87 -18.66 0.40
CA PRO A 157 10.61 -18.23 1.78
C PRO A 157 9.24 -17.56 1.89
N PHE A 158 8.49 -17.89 2.94
CA PHE A 158 7.24 -17.23 3.26
C PHE A 158 7.46 -15.74 3.49
N ARG A 159 6.49 -14.93 3.11
CA ARG A 159 6.51 -13.48 3.30
C ARG A 159 5.17 -13.04 3.82
N GLY A 160 5.16 -12.35 4.96
CA GLY A 160 3.95 -11.71 5.49
C GLY A 160 2.82 -12.65 5.88
N VAL A 161 3.06 -13.96 5.92
CA VAL A 161 2.11 -14.99 6.40
C VAL A 161 1.82 -14.75 7.87
N VAL A 162 0.55 -14.79 8.28
CA VAL A 162 0.17 -14.65 9.69
C VAL A 162 0.15 -16.04 10.31
N THR A 163 1.13 -16.34 11.15
CA THR A 163 1.17 -17.57 11.96
C THR A 163 0.93 -17.17 13.42
N ASP A 164 -0.13 -17.70 14.03
CA ASP A 164 -0.44 -17.48 15.45
C ASP A 164 -0.68 -16.01 15.85
N GLY A 165 -1.24 -15.20 14.94
CA GLY A 165 -1.58 -13.79 15.20
C GLY A 165 -0.40 -12.81 15.12
N MET A 166 0.78 -13.28 14.70
CA MET A 166 1.95 -12.45 14.41
C MET A 166 2.41 -12.69 12.98
N ALA A 167 2.71 -11.62 12.24
CA ALA A 167 3.30 -11.73 10.91
C ALA A 167 4.67 -12.43 11.00
N THR A 168 4.92 -13.39 10.11
CA THR A 168 6.26 -13.95 9.89
C THR A 168 7.23 -12.83 9.51
N SER A 169 8.46 -12.89 10.01
CA SER A 169 9.50 -11.88 9.76
C SER A 169 9.66 -11.62 8.27
N PHE A 170 9.56 -10.35 7.86
CA PHE A 170 9.83 -9.95 6.48
C PHE A 170 11.26 -10.34 6.08
N PRO A 171 11.50 -10.70 4.80
CA PRO A 171 12.86 -10.74 4.28
C PRO A 171 13.54 -9.37 4.50
N SER A 172 14.86 -9.41 4.69
CA SER A 172 15.74 -8.25 4.86
C SER A 172 15.51 -7.12 3.84
N ASP A 173 15.98 -5.91 4.16
CA ASP A 173 16.02 -4.77 3.25
C ASP A 173 16.86 -5.12 2.02
N ASN A 174 16.18 -5.54 0.96
CA ASN A 174 16.78 -6.14 -0.23
C ASN A 174 16.62 -5.26 -1.46
N VAL A 175 15.82 -4.19 -1.37
CA VAL A 175 15.61 -3.24 -2.48
C VAL A 175 15.95 -1.84 -1.99
N HIS A 176 17.02 -1.28 -2.52
CA HIS A 176 17.40 0.11 -2.27
C HIS A 176 17.02 0.97 -3.46
N VAL A 177 16.50 2.17 -3.19
CA VAL A 177 16.03 3.09 -4.22
C VAL A 177 16.83 4.38 -4.12
N VAL A 178 17.31 4.85 -5.27
CA VAL A 178 17.98 6.14 -5.42
C VAL A 178 17.36 6.91 -6.57
N PHE A 179 17.34 8.22 -6.43
CA PHE A 179 16.92 9.16 -7.46
C PHE A 179 18.14 9.84 -8.07
N ARG A 180 17.96 10.40 -9.27
CA ARG A 180 18.94 11.29 -9.91
C ARG A 180 19.26 12.49 -9.02
N GLU A 181 18.23 13.16 -8.52
CA GLU A 181 18.33 14.25 -7.57
C GLU A 181 18.42 13.71 -6.14
N SER A 182 19.20 14.38 -5.28
CA SER A 182 19.34 13.96 -3.89
C SER A 182 18.08 14.29 -3.08
N LEU A 183 17.72 13.39 -2.17
CA LEU A 183 16.65 13.58 -1.21
C LEU A 183 17.19 14.17 0.10
N THR A 184 16.38 15.01 0.74
CA THR A 184 16.60 15.42 2.13
C THR A 184 16.31 14.28 3.11
N ASP A 185 16.87 14.34 4.32
CA ASP A 185 16.60 13.35 5.37
C ASP A 185 15.09 13.23 5.69
N THR A 186 14.37 14.36 5.64
CA THR A 186 12.91 14.39 5.82
C THR A 186 12.20 13.62 4.71
N GLN A 187 12.58 13.81 3.45
CA GLN A 187 12.02 13.05 2.33
C GLN A 187 12.36 11.56 2.45
N VAL A 188 13.60 11.21 2.79
CA VAL A 188 14.01 9.81 3.01
C VAL A 188 13.16 9.16 4.11
N SER A 189 13.00 9.84 5.25
CA SER A 189 12.13 9.37 6.34
C SER A 189 10.69 9.18 5.87
N TYR A 190 10.12 10.17 5.18
CA TYR A 190 8.76 10.11 4.68
C TYR A 190 8.53 8.95 3.69
N LEU A 191 9.41 8.79 2.71
CA LEU A 191 9.30 7.72 1.72
C LEU A 191 9.47 6.33 2.35
N ASN A 192 10.40 6.16 3.29
CA ASN A 192 10.62 4.90 3.99
C ASN A 192 9.39 4.47 4.80
N HIS A 193 8.82 5.38 5.60
CA HIS A 193 7.60 5.08 6.37
C HIS A 193 6.38 4.86 5.47
N THR A 194 6.32 5.54 4.32
CA THR A 194 5.25 5.31 3.34
C THR A 194 5.38 3.96 2.66
N ALA A 195 6.60 3.52 2.32
CA ALA A 195 6.82 2.17 1.79
C ALA A 195 6.42 1.08 2.80
N ASP A 196 6.73 1.26 4.09
CA ASP A 196 6.27 0.34 5.13
C ASP A 196 4.74 0.29 5.22
N GLY A 197 4.06 1.44 5.06
CA GLY A 197 2.60 1.52 5.00
C GLY A 197 2.00 0.83 3.76
N ILE A 198 2.64 0.98 2.59
CA ILE A 198 2.25 0.30 1.36
C ILE A 198 2.41 -1.23 1.51
N HIS A 199 3.52 -1.69 2.08
CA HIS A 199 3.75 -3.13 2.31
C HIS A 199 2.82 -3.71 3.38
N LEU A 200 2.49 -2.95 4.43
CA LEU A 200 1.43 -3.33 5.36
C LEU A 200 0.12 -3.52 4.61
N THR A 201 -0.27 -2.55 3.79
CA THR A 201 -1.53 -2.59 3.02
C THR A 201 -1.57 -3.81 2.09
N GLN A 202 -0.53 -4.02 1.29
CA GLN A 202 -0.44 -5.16 0.38
C GLN A 202 -0.53 -6.49 1.12
N ARG A 203 0.20 -6.63 2.23
CA ARG A 203 0.20 -7.87 3.00
C ARG A 203 -1.19 -8.19 3.54
N LEU A 204 -1.89 -7.19 4.07
CA LEU A 204 -3.23 -7.40 4.61
C LEU A 204 -4.22 -7.76 3.49
N VAL A 205 -4.19 -7.05 2.37
CA VAL A 205 -5.06 -7.35 1.21
C VAL A 205 -4.77 -8.73 0.61
N ASP A 206 -3.50 -9.10 0.48
CA ASP A 206 -3.12 -10.37 -0.14
C ASP A 206 -3.29 -11.59 0.80
N ALA A 207 -3.35 -11.38 2.12
CA ALA A 207 -3.52 -12.45 3.09
C ALA A 207 -4.90 -13.13 2.92
N PRO A 208 -4.98 -14.46 2.94
CA PRO A 208 -6.25 -15.16 2.79
C PRO A 208 -7.08 -15.04 4.08
N PRO A 209 -8.42 -15.16 4.00
CA PRO A 209 -9.31 -14.90 5.14
C PRO A 209 -9.14 -15.89 6.30
N ASN A 210 -8.58 -17.08 6.05
CA ASN A 210 -8.21 -18.03 7.11
C ASN A 210 -6.98 -17.59 7.92
N GLU A 211 -6.20 -16.62 7.44
CA GLU A 211 -5.08 -15.99 8.13
C GLU A 211 -5.46 -14.58 8.62
N LEU A 212 -6.14 -13.79 7.77
CA LEU A 212 -6.64 -12.46 8.08
C LEU A 212 -8.16 -12.44 8.25
N ASN A 213 -8.62 -12.64 9.47
CA ASN A 213 -10.01 -12.48 9.91
C ASN A 213 -10.14 -11.22 10.79
N THR A 214 -11.33 -10.94 11.34
CA THR A 214 -11.54 -9.74 12.16
C THR A 214 -10.64 -9.72 13.41
N ASP A 215 -10.31 -10.87 13.99
CA ASP A 215 -9.47 -10.94 15.19
C ASP A 215 -8.01 -10.66 14.89
N THR A 216 -7.47 -11.27 13.84
CA THR A 216 -6.10 -11.01 13.43
C THR A 216 -5.95 -9.59 12.86
N PHE A 217 -6.97 -9.03 12.21
CA PHE A 217 -6.93 -7.63 11.79
C PHE A 217 -7.00 -6.65 12.98
N VAL A 218 -7.76 -6.94 14.03
CA VAL A 218 -7.69 -6.18 15.30
C VAL A 218 -6.26 -6.25 15.89
N ALA A 219 -5.61 -7.41 15.86
CA ALA A 219 -4.22 -7.56 16.33
C ALA A 219 -3.23 -6.73 15.49
N GLU A 220 -3.41 -6.67 14.17
CA GLU A 220 -2.61 -5.83 13.27
C GLU A 220 -2.77 -4.34 13.60
N ALA A 221 -4.01 -3.89 13.84
CA ALA A 221 -4.28 -2.53 14.27
C ALA A 221 -3.65 -2.20 15.63
N ARG A 222 -3.66 -3.15 16.59
CA ARG A 222 -2.90 -3.01 17.86
C ARG A 222 -1.40 -2.89 17.63
N GLY A 223 -0.85 -3.66 16.69
CA GLY A 223 0.55 -3.56 16.30
C GLY A 223 0.91 -2.18 15.74
N VAL A 224 0.04 -1.60 14.90
CA VAL A 224 0.21 -0.22 14.39
C VAL A 224 0.12 0.79 15.53
N ALA A 225 -0.86 0.65 16.43
CA ALA A 225 -1.00 1.53 17.59
C ALA A 225 0.27 1.52 18.47
N ALA A 226 0.83 0.33 18.73
CA ALA A 226 2.06 0.19 19.50
C ALA A 226 3.27 0.85 18.81
N ARG A 227 3.42 0.70 17.49
CA ARG A 227 4.51 1.34 16.72
C ARG A 227 4.39 2.86 16.68
N THR A 228 3.16 3.36 16.55
CA THR A 228 2.87 4.80 16.39
C THR A 228 2.71 5.54 17.71
N GLY A 229 2.49 4.83 18.82
CA GLY A 229 2.09 5.41 20.10
C GLY A 229 0.65 5.94 20.11
N ALA A 230 -0.16 5.58 19.12
CA ALA A 230 -1.56 6.01 19.03
C ALA A 230 -2.43 5.32 20.11
N ALA A 231 -3.41 6.04 20.63
CA ALA A 231 -4.45 5.45 21.46
C ALA A 231 -5.31 4.51 20.61
N ILE A 232 -5.76 3.38 21.18
CA ILE A 232 -6.62 2.42 20.48
C ILE A 232 -7.86 2.07 21.30
N THR A 233 -9.02 2.16 20.66
CA THR A 233 -10.31 1.69 21.18
C THR A 233 -10.82 0.56 20.29
N VAL A 234 -11.37 -0.50 20.90
CA VAL A 234 -11.98 -1.62 20.18
C VAL A 234 -13.35 -1.91 20.80
N ILE A 235 -14.40 -1.87 19.99
CA ILE A 235 -15.77 -2.25 20.37
C ILE A 235 -16.12 -3.49 19.55
N ARG A 236 -16.36 -4.65 20.19
CA ARG A 236 -16.39 -5.95 19.48
C ARG A 236 -17.62 -6.80 19.85
N GLY A 237 -18.15 -7.51 18.85
CA GLY A 237 -19.23 -8.48 19.01
C GLY A 237 -20.49 -7.86 19.63
N ASP A 238 -20.98 -8.46 20.71
CA ASP A 238 -22.21 -8.00 21.40
C ASP A 238 -22.13 -6.57 21.92
N GLU A 239 -20.94 -6.02 22.17
CA GLU A 239 -20.78 -4.62 22.56
C GLU A 239 -21.26 -3.67 21.47
N LEU A 240 -21.04 -4.02 20.19
CA LEU A 240 -21.55 -3.24 19.06
C LEU A 240 -23.08 -3.20 19.08
N ARG A 241 -23.71 -4.36 19.31
CA ARG A 241 -25.18 -4.46 19.41
C ARG A 241 -25.71 -3.64 20.58
N VAL A 242 -25.11 -3.77 21.76
CA VAL A 242 -25.53 -3.04 22.97
C VAL A 242 -25.37 -1.53 22.80
N GLN A 243 -24.32 -1.07 22.12
CA GLN A 243 -24.06 0.35 21.88
C GLN A 243 -24.80 0.92 20.66
N GLY A 244 -25.58 0.11 19.93
CA GLY A 244 -26.44 0.57 18.84
C GLY A 244 -25.78 0.65 17.45
N PHE A 245 -24.66 -0.06 17.23
CA PHE A 245 -24.01 -0.19 15.93
C PHE A 245 -24.72 -1.26 15.08
N GLY A 246 -26.00 -1.05 14.77
CA GLY A 246 -26.83 -2.07 14.12
C GLY A 246 -26.41 -2.39 12.69
N GLY A 247 -25.79 -1.46 11.96
CA GLY A 247 -25.25 -1.72 10.62
C GLY A 247 -24.04 -2.66 10.69
N LEU A 248 -23.02 -2.30 11.46
CA LEU A 248 -21.79 -3.09 11.60
C LEU A 248 -22.04 -4.44 12.27
N TYR A 249 -22.80 -4.47 13.37
CA TYR A 249 -23.18 -5.72 14.02
C TYR A 249 -24.05 -6.59 13.11
N GLY A 250 -25.03 -6.00 12.42
CA GLY A 250 -25.94 -6.70 11.52
C GLY A 250 -25.20 -7.44 10.41
N VAL A 251 -24.19 -6.82 9.81
CA VAL A 251 -23.37 -7.45 8.77
C VAL A 251 -22.55 -8.61 9.33
N GLY A 252 -21.81 -8.41 10.43
CA GLY A 252 -20.84 -9.40 10.90
C GLY A 252 -21.37 -10.50 11.84
N LYS A 253 -22.61 -10.42 12.32
CA LYS A 253 -23.14 -11.34 13.37
C LYS A 253 -23.20 -12.82 13.00
N ALA A 254 -23.11 -13.17 11.72
CA ALA A 254 -23.16 -14.56 11.25
C ALA A 254 -21.78 -15.22 11.14
N ALA A 255 -20.71 -14.43 11.20
CA ALA A 255 -19.34 -14.92 11.05
C ALA A 255 -18.85 -15.66 12.30
N ALA A 256 -17.86 -16.53 12.13
CA ALA A 256 -17.20 -17.21 13.24
C ALA A 256 -16.38 -16.24 14.12
N HIS A 257 -15.75 -15.25 13.49
CA HIS A 257 -15.03 -14.17 14.18
C HIS A 257 -15.93 -12.93 14.25
N PRO A 258 -16.20 -12.38 15.45
CA PRO A 258 -17.19 -11.33 15.63
C PRO A 258 -16.73 -10.01 14.98
N PRO A 259 -17.68 -9.13 14.57
CA PRO A 259 -17.36 -7.82 14.04
C PRO A 259 -16.73 -6.92 15.09
N ALA A 260 -15.95 -5.94 14.66
CA ALA A 260 -15.31 -4.96 15.53
C ALA A 260 -15.25 -3.56 14.88
N LEU A 261 -15.52 -2.53 15.67
CA LEU A 261 -15.10 -1.17 15.36
C LEU A 261 -13.77 -0.91 16.05
N VAL A 262 -12.73 -0.59 15.28
CA VAL A 262 -11.40 -0.26 15.81
C VAL A 262 -11.10 1.20 15.52
N VAL A 263 -10.67 1.95 16.52
CA VAL A 263 -10.35 3.38 16.39
C VAL A 263 -8.94 3.62 16.89
N LEU A 264 -8.05 4.09 16.02
CA LEU A 264 -6.73 4.59 16.40
C LEU A 264 -6.74 6.13 16.36
N SER A 265 -6.19 6.75 17.40
CA SER A 265 -6.15 8.21 17.54
C SER A 265 -4.73 8.69 17.85
N TYR A 266 -4.21 9.57 17.01
CA TYR A 266 -2.95 10.27 17.23
C TYR A 266 -3.21 11.76 17.44
N TYR A 267 -2.68 12.30 18.55
CA TYR A 267 -2.82 13.70 18.93
C TYR A 267 -1.43 14.35 18.91
N PRO A 268 -1.12 15.19 17.91
CA PRO A 268 0.13 15.95 17.91
C PRO A 268 0.21 16.87 19.14
N PRO A 269 1.41 17.08 19.74
CA PRO A 269 1.55 17.91 20.94
C PRO A 269 1.08 19.36 20.79
N SER A 270 0.98 19.87 19.56
CA SER A 270 0.52 21.21 19.22
C SER A 270 -1.01 21.36 19.19
N THR A 271 -1.77 20.29 19.44
CA THR A 271 -3.23 20.27 19.30
C THR A 271 -3.95 20.37 20.65
N SER A 272 -5.19 20.83 20.61
CA SER A 272 -6.08 20.92 21.78
C SER A 272 -7.44 20.30 21.44
N ASP A 273 -8.31 20.15 22.44
CA ASP A 273 -9.65 19.56 22.28
C ASP A 273 -10.56 20.33 21.30
N THR A 274 -10.26 21.60 21.02
CA THR A 274 -11.00 22.42 20.04
C THR A 274 -10.42 22.34 18.62
N THR A 275 -9.22 21.76 18.46
CA THR A 275 -8.59 21.58 17.15
C THR A 275 -9.34 20.51 16.36
N GLY A 276 -10.03 20.91 15.29
CA GLY A 276 -10.75 19.95 14.46
C GLY A 276 -9.80 18.94 13.78
N SER A 277 -10.22 17.68 13.75
CA SER A 277 -9.39 16.54 13.37
C SER A 277 -9.49 16.17 11.89
N VAL A 278 -8.68 15.21 11.47
CA VAL A 278 -8.91 14.43 10.25
C VAL A 278 -9.35 13.03 10.69
N ALA A 279 -10.49 12.57 10.19
CA ALA A 279 -10.99 11.21 10.45
C ALA A 279 -11.00 10.38 9.16
N LEU A 280 -10.35 9.23 9.21
CA LEU A 280 -10.29 8.26 8.13
C LEU A 280 -11.19 7.08 8.49
N VAL A 281 -12.15 6.69 7.63
CA VAL A 281 -13.09 5.58 7.92
C VAL A 281 -12.97 4.50 6.84
N GLY A 282 -12.54 3.29 7.21
CA GLY A 282 -12.26 2.22 6.25
C GLY A 282 -13.27 1.08 6.29
N LYS A 283 -13.76 0.66 5.12
CA LYS A 283 -14.45 -0.62 4.96
C LYS A 283 -13.46 -1.75 5.20
N GLY A 284 -13.73 -2.59 6.20
CA GLY A 284 -12.89 -3.71 6.61
C GLY A 284 -13.62 -5.04 6.53
N ILE A 285 -14.25 -5.34 5.39
CA ILE A 285 -14.88 -6.64 5.18
C ILE A 285 -13.81 -7.68 4.87
N VAL A 286 -13.44 -8.50 5.85
CA VAL A 286 -12.30 -9.44 5.75
C VAL A 286 -12.57 -10.57 4.76
N TYR A 287 -13.84 -10.88 4.54
CA TYR A 287 -14.31 -11.69 3.43
C TYR A 287 -15.78 -11.39 3.16
N ASP A 288 -16.13 -11.35 1.88
CA ASP A 288 -17.48 -11.04 1.42
C ASP A 288 -18.07 -12.19 0.60
N THR A 289 -18.97 -12.97 1.21
CA THR A 289 -19.74 -13.98 0.47
C THR A 289 -20.95 -13.37 -0.24
N GLY A 290 -21.29 -12.12 0.08
CA GLY A 290 -22.56 -11.45 -0.23
C GLY A 290 -23.69 -11.73 0.74
N GLY A 291 -23.44 -12.46 1.84
CA GLY A 291 -24.49 -12.85 2.77
C GLY A 291 -25.54 -13.76 2.11
N LEU A 292 -26.82 -13.55 2.42
CA LEU A 292 -27.90 -14.35 1.84
C LEU A 292 -28.16 -14.04 0.35
N ASP A 293 -27.85 -12.83 -0.10
CA ASP A 293 -27.70 -12.45 -1.50
C ASP A 293 -26.34 -12.92 -2.05
N LEU A 294 -26.13 -14.24 -1.97
CA LEU A 294 -24.86 -14.90 -2.21
C LEU A 294 -24.25 -14.57 -3.58
N LYS A 295 -22.97 -14.18 -3.59
CA LYS A 295 -22.19 -14.01 -4.83
C LYS A 295 -22.09 -15.34 -5.58
N LEU A 296 -22.47 -15.34 -6.85
CA LEU A 296 -22.44 -16.52 -7.73
C LEU A 296 -21.31 -16.45 -8.77
N SER A 297 -21.11 -17.55 -9.50
CA SER A 297 -20.33 -17.59 -10.75
C SER A 297 -18.89 -17.05 -10.67
N GLY A 298 -18.24 -17.25 -9.53
CA GLY A 298 -16.85 -16.83 -9.31
C GLY A 298 -16.65 -15.39 -8.85
N ALA A 299 -17.72 -14.61 -8.70
CA ALA A 299 -17.63 -13.24 -8.16
C ALA A 299 -17.11 -13.18 -6.72
N MET A 300 -17.11 -14.30 -5.99
CA MET A 300 -16.57 -14.41 -4.64
C MET A 300 -15.03 -14.54 -4.60
N GLN A 301 -14.39 -14.97 -5.71
CA GLN A 301 -12.94 -15.06 -5.76
C GLN A 301 -12.33 -13.66 -5.77
N GLY A 302 -11.36 -13.43 -4.88
CA GLY A 302 -10.78 -12.10 -4.67
C GLY A 302 -11.49 -11.27 -3.59
N MET A 303 -12.62 -11.73 -3.02
CA MET A 303 -13.31 -10.99 -1.94
C MET A 303 -12.56 -10.96 -0.60
N LYS A 304 -11.38 -11.57 -0.51
CA LYS A 304 -10.42 -11.28 0.58
C LYS A 304 -9.93 -9.82 0.51
N ASP A 305 -9.97 -9.22 -0.68
CA ASP A 305 -9.48 -7.85 -0.92
C ASP A 305 -10.51 -6.81 -0.44
N ASP A 306 -11.69 -7.23 0.04
CA ASP A 306 -12.81 -6.35 0.37
C ASP A 306 -12.66 -5.55 1.68
N MET A 307 -11.51 -5.75 2.32
CA MET A 307 -11.00 -4.99 3.45
C MET A 307 -9.91 -3.98 3.04
N GLY A 308 -9.68 -3.80 1.74
CA GLY A 308 -8.63 -2.93 1.19
C GLY A 308 -8.77 -1.46 1.58
N GLY A 309 -10.00 -0.99 1.81
CA GLY A 309 -10.28 0.34 2.35
C GLY A 309 -9.70 0.54 3.76
N ALA A 310 -10.00 -0.39 4.68
CA ALA A 310 -9.44 -0.40 6.02
C ALA A 310 -7.91 -0.57 6.02
N ALA A 311 -7.37 -1.50 5.22
CA ALA A 311 -5.93 -1.72 5.16
C ALA A 311 -5.15 -0.51 4.63
N GLY A 312 -5.63 0.11 3.55
CA GLY A 312 -4.97 1.28 2.98
C GLY A 312 -4.98 2.49 3.93
N LEU A 313 -6.08 2.73 4.63
CA LEU A 313 -6.15 3.81 5.63
C LEU A 313 -5.29 3.49 6.87
N LEU A 314 -5.20 2.24 7.30
CA LEU A 314 -4.32 1.83 8.40
C LEU A 314 -2.84 2.02 8.03
N GLY A 315 -2.45 1.61 6.82
CA GLY A 315 -1.10 1.82 6.29
C GLY A 315 -0.75 3.30 6.12
N GLY A 316 -1.68 4.09 5.58
CA GLY A 316 -1.55 5.55 5.45
C GLY A 316 -1.45 6.26 6.80
N PHE A 317 -2.28 5.87 7.77
CA PHE A 317 -2.20 6.37 9.15
C PHE A 317 -0.82 6.09 9.76
N GLN A 318 -0.33 4.85 9.66
CA GLN A 318 1.00 4.48 10.16
C GLN A 318 2.09 5.35 9.53
N ALA A 319 2.08 5.47 8.20
CA ALA A 319 3.07 6.25 7.47
C ALA A 319 3.07 7.71 7.91
N ALA A 320 1.89 8.33 7.97
CA ALA A 320 1.74 9.75 8.27
C ALA A 320 2.14 10.11 9.72
N VAL A 321 1.88 9.23 10.69
CA VAL A 321 2.31 9.42 12.09
C VAL A 321 3.81 9.24 12.24
N LEU A 322 4.38 8.16 11.70
CA LEU A 322 5.81 7.85 11.88
C LEU A 322 6.73 8.78 11.08
N SER A 323 6.31 9.21 9.89
CA SER A 323 7.05 10.20 9.11
C SER A 323 7.00 11.60 9.73
N ARG A 324 6.11 11.83 10.70
CA ARG A 324 5.76 13.14 11.25
C ARG A 324 5.30 14.13 10.19
N SER A 325 4.68 13.63 9.12
CA SER A 325 4.08 14.47 8.07
C SER A 325 2.81 15.18 8.55
N ILE A 326 2.26 14.80 9.71
CA ILE A 326 1.09 15.43 10.34
C ILE A 326 1.54 16.34 11.46
N THR A 327 1.45 17.66 11.28
CA THR A 327 1.96 18.63 12.29
C THR A 327 0.90 19.49 12.94
N THR A 328 -0.35 19.50 12.46
CA THR A 328 -1.32 20.54 12.85
C THR A 328 -2.69 20.06 13.32
N ARG A 329 -3.05 18.78 13.17
CA ARG A 329 -4.39 18.27 13.53
C ARG A 329 -4.33 16.87 14.13
N PRO A 330 -5.24 16.53 15.07
CA PRO A 330 -5.45 15.14 15.45
C PRO A 330 -5.80 14.31 14.21
N LEU A 331 -5.26 13.09 14.13
CA LEU A 331 -5.56 12.13 13.08
C LEU A 331 -6.19 10.89 13.70
N HIS A 332 -7.30 10.46 13.11
CA HIS A 332 -7.99 9.23 13.51
C HIS A 332 -8.14 8.29 12.32
N VAL A 333 -8.03 6.99 12.58
CA VAL A 333 -8.47 5.95 11.65
C VAL A 333 -9.47 5.03 12.34
N VAL A 334 -10.64 4.87 11.73
CA VAL A 334 -11.76 4.03 12.15
C VAL A 334 -11.86 2.87 11.17
N LEU A 335 -11.68 1.65 11.64
CA LEU A 335 -11.78 0.43 10.84
C LEU A 335 -13.11 -0.26 11.19
N CYS A 336 -13.97 -0.43 10.18
CA CYS A 336 -15.24 -1.13 10.32
C CYS A 336 -15.04 -2.59 9.91
N LEU A 337 -14.67 -3.45 10.88
CA LEU A 337 -14.26 -4.82 10.62
C LEU A 337 -15.43 -5.79 10.76
N ALA A 338 -15.72 -6.54 9.71
CA ALA A 338 -16.72 -7.61 9.73
C ALA A 338 -16.35 -8.67 8.67
N GLU A 339 -16.97 -9.86 8.77
CA GLU A 339 -17.02 -10.81 7.67
C GLU A 339 -18.48 -10.96 7.27
N ASN A 340 -18.80 -10.83 5.98
CA ASN A 340 -20.16 -10.97 5.49
C ASN A 340 -20.41 -12.43 5.14
N SER A 341 -20.77 -13.22 6.16
CA SER A 341 -20.92 -14.67 6.05
C SER A 341 -22.38 -15.11 5.91
N ILE A 342 -22.58 -16.31 5.35
CA ILE A 342 -23.87 -17.02 5.38
C ILE A 342 -24.00 -17.83 6.65
N GLY A 343 -25.17 -17.75 7.29
CA GLY A 343 -25.52 -18.63 8.39
C GLY A 343 -26.92 -18.35 8.92
N PRO A 344 -27.39 -19.13 9.92
CA PRO A 344 -28.72 -18.95 10.52
C PRO A 344 -28.94 -17.56 11.14
N LEU A 345 -27.85 -16.87 11.49
CA LEU A 345 -27.85 -15.53 12.07
C LEU A 345 -27.65 -14.41 11.04
N ALA A 346 -27.47 -14.74 9.75
CA ALA A 346 -27.23 -13.75 8.71
C ALA A 346 -28.36 -12.72 8.65
N THR A 347 -27.97 -11.48 8.33
CA THR A 347 -28.95 -10.46 7.93
C THR A 347 -29.71 -10.96 6.71
N ARG A 348 -31.02 -10.72 6.70
CA ARG A 348 -31.90 -11.10 5.60
C ARG A 348 -32.29 -9.88 4.79
N PRO A 349 -32.58 -10.04 3.50
CA PRO A 349 -33.50 -9.13 2.83
C PRO A 349 -34.76 -8.98 3.69
N ASP A 350 -35.29 -7.76 3.77
CA ASP A 350 -36.40 -7.30 4.62
C ASP A 350 -36.07 -7.07 6.10
N ASP A 351 -34.88 -7.44 6.60
CA ASP A 351 -34.48 -7.04 7.96
C ASP A 351 -34.31 -5.51 8.03
N ILE A 352 -34.76 -4.89 9.11
CA ILE A 352 -34.55 -3.45 9.38
C ILE A 352 -33.53 -3.29 10.50
N HIS A 353 -32.41 -2.62 10.20
CA HIS A 353 -31.37 -2.30 11.18
C HIS A 353 -31.49 -0.85 11.66
N THR A 354 -31.31 -0.62 12.96
CA THR A 354 -31.12 0.72 13.53
C THR A 354 -29.64 1.03 13.62
N PHE A 355 -29.17 2.02 12.85
CA PHE A 355 -27.77 2.41 12.78
C PHE A 355 -27.37 3.25 14.00
N TYR A 356 -26.06 3.43 14.19
CA TYR A 356 -25.47 4.27 15.23
C TYR A 356 -25.93 5.73 15.15
N SER A 357 -26.30 6.18 13.95
CA SER A 357 -26.91 7.49 13.69
C SER A 357 -28.34 7.64 14.24
N GLY A 358 -28.98 6.55 14.67
CA GLY A 358 -30.40 6.49 15.05
C GLY A 358 -31.37 6.29 13.87
N LYS A 359 -30.88 6.32 12.62
CA LYS A 359 -31.68 6.04 11.43
C LYS A 359 -31.92 4.54 11.26
N THR A 360 -33.06 4.18 10.68
CA THR A 360 -33.38 2.81 10.30
C THR A 360 -33.10 2.57 8.82
N VAL A 361 -32.60 1.38 8.48
CA VAL A 361 -32.34 0.94 7.10
C VAL A 361 -32.96 -0.43 6.92
N GLU A 362 -33.90 -0.53 5.98
CA GLU A 362 -34.36 -1.81 5.44
C GLU A 362 -33.27 -2.36 4.52
N VAL A 363 -32.84 -3.59 4.78
CA VAL A 363 -31.85 -4.29 3.96
C VAL A 363 -32.59 -4.98 2.83
N ASN A 364 -32.37 -4.53 1.61
CA ASN A 364 -32.93 -5.16 0.41
C ASN A 364 -31.88 -5.94 -0.42
N ASP A 365 -30.61 -5.83 -0.03
CA ASP A 365 -29.46 -6.50 -0.65
C ASP A 365 -28.35 -6.64 0.40
N THR A 366 -28.01 -7.88 0.77
CA THR A 366 -26.98 -8.18 1.78
C THR A 366 -25.56 -8.13 1.21
N ASP A 367 -25.39 -8.02 -0.12
CA ASP A 367 -24.12 -7.80 -0.81
C ASP A 367 -23.80 -6.29 -0.96
N ALA A 368 -24.68 -5.44 -0.43
CA ALA A 368 -24.44 -4.01 -0.29
C ALA A 368 -23.88 -3.64 1.09
N GLU A 369 -23.28 -4.59 1.81
CA GLU A 369 -22.88 -4.55 3.22
C GLU A 369 -21.89 -3.42 3.56
N GLY A 370 -20.97 -3.12 2.65
CA GLY A 370 -19.91 -2.14 2.87
C GLY A 370 -20.43 -0.77 3.28
N ARG A 371 -21.56 -0.34 2.71
CA ARG A 371 -22.17 0.96 3.05
C ARG A 371 -22.88 0.93 4.41
N LEU A 372 -23.35 -0.24 4.87
CA LEU A 372 -23.93 -0.39 6.21
C LEU A 372 -22.86 -0.23 7.28
N VAL A 373 -21.72 -0.91 7.12
CA VAL A 373 -20.62 -0.84 8.09
C VAL A 373 -19.97 0.55 8.11
N LEU A 374 -19.84 1.21 6.95
CA LEU A 374 -19.35 2.58 6.86
C LEU A 374 -20.33 3.59 7.46
N GLY A 375 -21.64 3.39 7.30
CA GLY A 375 -22.66 4.28 7.87
C GLY A 375 -22.51 4.42 9.38
N ASP A 376 -22.24 3.32 10.07
CA ASP A 376 -21.94 3.30 11.51
C ASP A 376 -20.58 3.94 11.83
N GLY A 377 -19.53 3.63 11.07
CA GLY A 377 -18.19 4.18 11.27
C GLY A 377 -18.13 5.70 11.10
N VAL A 378 -18.78 6.23 10.06
CA VAL A 378 -18.88 7.67 9.80
C VAL A 378 -19.73 8.35 10.87
N ALA A 379 -20.86 7.76 11.28
CA ALA A 379 -21.68 8.30 12.35
C ALA A 379 -20.90 8.38 13.68
N TYR A 380 -20.11 7.36 14.00
CA TYR A 380 -19.22 7.37 15.16
C TYR A 380 -18.17 8.47 15.05
N ALA A 381 -17.47 8.57 13.90
CA ALA A 381 -16.42 9.55 13.69
C ALA A 381 -16.93 10.99 13.85
N VAL A 382 -18.08 11.30 13.25
CA VAL A 382 -18.71 12.63 13.36
C VAL A 382 -19.10 12.94 14.80
N LYS A 383 -19.65 11.96 15.54
CA LYS A 383 -20.15 12.16 16.91
C LYS A 383 -19.02 12.33 17.93
N HIS A 384 -17.89 11.65 17.75
CA HIS A 384 -16.87 11.53 18.81
C HIS A 384 -15.50 12.11 18.47
N LEU A 385 -15.20 12.35 17.18
CA LEU A 385 -13.84 12.70 16.75
C LEU A 385 -13.69 14.13 16.24
N ASN A 386 -14.78 14.92 16.19
CA ASN A 386 -14.77 16.33 15.73
C ASN A 386 -14.01 16.56 14.40
N PRO A 387 -14.34 15.83 13.31
CA PRO A 387 -13.61 15.92 12.06
C PRO A 387 -13.86 17.25 11.33
N SER A 388 -12.78 17.98 11.00
CA SER A 388 -12.79 19.03 9.98
C SER A 388 -12.69 18.48 8.56
N LEU A 389 -12.13 17.28 8.42
CA LEU A 389 -12.08 16.51 7.19
C LEU A 389 -12.40 15.06 7.53
N LEU A 390 -13.35 14.47 6.82
CA LEU A 390 -13.64 13.04 6.89
C LEU A 390 -13.42 12.43 5.52
N VAL A 391 -12.66 11.35 5.47
CA VAL A 391 -12.45 10.57 4.25
C VAL A 391 -12.82 9.12 4.57
N ASP A 392 -13.84 8.60 3.90
CA ASP A 392 -14.07 7.16 3.88
C ASP A 392 -13.46 6.50 2.63
N MET A 393 -12.95 5.28 2.79
CA MET A 393 -12.35 4.52 1.69
C MET A 393 -12.83 3.08 1.70
N ALA A 394 -13.23 2.59 0.53
CA ALA A 394 -13.80 1.26 0.39
C ALA A 394 -13.66 0.68 -1.02
N THR A 395 -13.51 -0.65 -1.07
CA THR A 395 -13.75 -1.51 -2.23
C THR A 395 -15.26 -1.70 -2.43
N LEU A 396 -15.99 -0.62 -2.70
CA LEU A 396 -17.43 -0.59 -2.45
C LEU A 396 -18.31 -1.19 -3.56
N THR A 397 -17.94 -1.01 -4.83
CA THR A 397 -18.84 -1.38 -5.94
C THR A 397 -18.07 -1.88 -7.16
N GLY A 398 -18.62 -2.88 -7.86
CA GLY A 398 -18.17 -3.22 -9.20
C GLY A 398 -18.39 -2.09 -10.23
N ALA A 399 -19.37 -1.22 -9.99
CA ALA A 399 -19.66 -0.06 -10.83
C ALA A 399 -18.48 0.92 -10.92
N GLN A 400 -17.66 1.07 -9.86
CA GLN A 400 -16.44 1.89 -9.90
C GLN A 400 -15.52 1.49 -11.05
N GLY A 401 -15.33 0.18 -11.27
CA GLY A 401 -14.48 -0.33 -12.34
C GLY A 401 -15.02 -0.02 -13.75
N ILE A 402 -16.34 0.04 -13.91
CA ILE A 402 -17.00 0.47 -15.15
C ILE A 402 -16.81 1.98 -15.36
N THR A 403 -16.95 2.78 -14.30
CA THR A 403 -16.93 4.25 -14.39
C THR A 403 -15.53 4.84 -14.55
N THR A 404 -14.57 4.36 -13.76
CA THR A 404 -13.23 4.98 -13.63
C THR A 404 -12.08 4.03 -13.99
N GLY A 405 -12.39 2.77 -14.32
CA GLY A 405 -11.41 1.77 -14.70
C GLY A 405 -10.64 1.19 -13.50
N GLN A 406 -9.56 0.46 -13.80
CA GLN A 406 -8.82 -0.36 -12.84
C GLN A 406 -7.67 0.38 -12.11
N ARG A 407 -7.40 1.63 -12.48
CA ARG A 407 -6.23 2.39 -11.97
C ARG A 407 -6.58 3.72 -11.30
N ILE A 408 -7.83 4.16 -11.41
CA ILE A 408 -8.31 5.43 -10.87
C ILE A 408 -9.46 5.10 -9.92
N ALA A 409 -9.31 5.45 -8.64
CA ALA A 409 -10.40 5.35 -7.68
C ALA A 409 -11.47 6.41 -8.00
N ALA A 410 -12.74 6.06 -7.85
CA ALA A 410 -13.81 7.04 -7.91
C ALA A 410 -13.85 7.84 -6.60
N VAL A 411 -13.91 9.17 -6.71
CA VAL A 411 -14.05 10.07 -5.56
C VAL A 411 -15.42 10.73 -5.64
N TYR A 412 -16.22 10.56 -4.58
CA TYR A 412 -17.45 11.31 -4.36
C TYR A 412 -17.20 12.28 -3.20
N ALA A 413 -17.28 13.57 -3.48
CA ALA A 413 -17.01 14.62 -2.50
C ALA A 413 -18.12 15.67 -2.53
N ASN A 414 -18.45 16.22 -1.36
CA ASN A 414 -19.41 17.32 -1.20
C ASN A 414 -18.76 18.71 -1.29
N THR A 415 -17.43 18.77 -1.39
CA THR A 415 -16.62 19.99 -1.53
C THR A 415 -15.40 19.73 -2.39
#